data_AF-A0A2D4KXN6-F1
#
_entry.id   AF-A0A2D4KXN6-F1
#
_cell.length_a   1.000
_cell.length_b   1.000
_cell.length_c   1.000
_cell.angle_alpha   90.00
_cell.angle_beta   90.00
_cell.angle_gamma   90.00
#
_symmetry.space_group_name_H-M   'P 1'
#
loop_
_entity.id
_entity.type
_entity.pdbx_description
1 polymer ?
#
loop_
_entity_poly.entity_id
_entity_poly.type
_entity_poly.pdbx_seq_one_letter_code
_entity_poly.pdbx_strand_id
1 'polypeptide(L)'
;ELYLIPFALLKGSSSNEYLYERFSLIAVPSIQALSASAKGQAKKNASAYGNSSSTAAVIGNPKLPSSVMDRWLWGPMPSAEEEAFAVSELLGCQALVGSAATKETVMSALAQAECVHFATHISWKLAALVLAPNAESVPSGRKGSFGNSYMIPESLHMQDDASDVGSISDCPPLQEFLL
;
A
#
# COMPACT_ATOMS: atom_id res chain seq x y z
N GLU A 1 -1.29 -19.19 11.81
CA GLU A 1 -1.98 -18.19 12.65
C GLU A 1 -1.06 -17.35 13.56
N LEU A 2 0.27 -17.38 13.39
CA LEU A 2 1.18 -16.64 14.27
C LEU A 2 1.38 -15.15 13.90
N TYR A 3 0.93 -14.71 12.73
CA TYR A 3 1.14 -13.34 12.23
C TYR A 3 0.31 -12.27 12.97
N LEU A 4 -0.68 -12.68 13.77
CA LEU A 4 -1.45 -11.77 14.63
C LEU A 4 -0.80 -11.53 15.99
N ILE A 5 0.29 -12.25 16.31
CA ILE A 5 0.98 -12.10 17.59
C ILE A 5 2.01 -10.98 17.46
N PRO A 6 1.92 -9.91 18.27
CA PRO A 6 2.91 -8.84 18.27
C PRO A 6 4.16 -9.29 19.03
N PHE A 7 4.99 -10.16 18.42
CA PHE A 7 6.17 -10.76 19.06
C PHE A 7 7.11 -9.71 19.68
N ALA A 8 7.20 -8.53 19.08
CA ALA A 8 7.96 -7.40 19.59
C ALA A 8 7.55 -6.97 21.02
N LEU A 9 6.27 -7.13 21.37
CA LEU A 9 5.69 -6.77 22.66
C LEU A 9 5.67 -7.92 23.68
N LEU A 10 6.31 -9.05 23.37
CA LEU A 10 6.43 -10.14 24.35
C LEU A 10 7.52 -9.82 25.38
N LYS A 11 7.38 -10.40 26.56
CA LYS A 11 8.37 -10.34 27.64
C LYS A 11 8.96 -11.72 27.90
N GLY A 12 10.24 -11.76 28.21
CA GLY A 12 10.92 -13.01 28.57
C GLY A 12 10.58 -13.45 30.00
N SER A 13 10.65 -14.75 30.29
CA SER A 13 10.41 -15.25 31.67
C SER A 13 11.41 -14.70 32.70
N SER A 14 12.55 -14.18 32.24
CA SER A 14 13.65 -13.66 33.07
C SER A 14 13.82 -12.15 33.02
N SER A 15 12.98 -11.40 32.28
CA SER A 15 13.05 -9.93 32.21
C SER A 15 11.65 -9.33 32.04
N ASN A 16 11.40 -8.18 32.65
CA ASN A 16 10.16 -7.43 32.51
C ASN A 16 10.18 -6.44 31.32
N GLU A 17 11.26 -6.40 30.55
CA GLU A 17 11.40 -5.58 29.34
C GLU A 17 10.79 -6.29 28.13
N TYR A 18 10.26 -5.52 27.20
CA TYR A 18 9.77 -6.02 25.92
C TYR A 18 10.91 -6.43 25.01
N LEU A 19 10.66 -7.38 24.10
CA LEU A 19 11.69 -7.83 23.16
C LEU A 19 12.22 -6.69 22.27
N TYR A 20 11.37 -5.74 21.86
CA TYR A 20 11.81 -4.59 21.03
C TYR A 20 12.76 -3.64 21.76
N GLU A 21 12.75 -3.61 23.10
CA GLU A 21 13.65 -2.76 23.90
C GLU A 21 15.07 -3.33 23.95
N ARG A 22 15.19 -4.65 23.78
CA ARG A 22 16.46 -5.38 23.93
C ARG A 22 17.06 -5.85 22.60
N PHE A 23 16.21 -6.08 21.59
CA PHE A 23 16.60 -6.73 20.35
C PHE A 23 15.99 -6.04 19.14
N SER A 24 16.76 -5.98 18.05
CA SER A 24 16.20 -5.71 16.72
C SER A 24 15.58 -6.98 16.15
N LEU A 25 14.27 -6.97 15.93
CA LEU A 25 13.52 -8.12 15.46
C LEU A 25 13.23 -7.97 13.96
N ILE A 26 13.43 -9.06 13.22
CA ILE A 26 12.95 -9.18 11.83
C ILE A 26 12.09 -10.43 11.71
N ALA A 27 10.95 -10.29 11.05
CA ALA A 27 10.12 -11.42 10.65
C ALA A 27 10.41 -11.74 9.18
N VAL A 28 10.70 -13.00 8.88
CA VAL A 28 10.89 -13.48 7.50
C VAL A 28 9.83 -14.55 7.20
N PRO A 29 9.27 -14.59 5.98
CA PRO A 29 8.22 -15.54 5.64
C PRO A 29 8.73 -16.98 5.53
N SER A 30 10.04 -17.18 5.31
CA SER A 30 10.68 -18.48 5.25
C SER A 30 12.18 -18.38 5.56
N ILE A 31 12.82 -19.50 5.91
CA ILE A 31 14.27 -19.56 6.12
C ILE A 31 15.07 -19.21 4.86
N GLN A 32 14.52 -19.51 3.67
CA GLN A 32 15.17 -19.21 2.40
C GLN A 32 15.25 -17.69 2.15
N ALA A 33 14.21 -16.94 2.53
CA ALA A 33 14.18 -15.48 2.39
C ALA A 33 15.28 -14.78 3.20
N LEU A 34 15.71 -15.36 4.33
CA LEU A 34 16.78 -14.80 5.17
C LEU A 34 18.11 -14.69 4.41
N SER A 35 18.40 -15.65 3.53
CA SER A 35 19.63 -15.65 2.73
C SER A 35 19.69 -14.51 1.70
N ALA A 36 18.52 -14.05 1.21
CA ALA A 36 18.40 -12.91 0.33
C ALA A 36 18.59 -11.59 1.09
N SER A 37 18.02 -11.49 2.30
CA SER A 37 18.17 -10.30 3.17
C SER A 37 19.63 -10.07 3.60
N ALA A 38 20.39 -11.14 3.88
CA ALA A 38 21.79 -11.03 4.29
C ALA A 38 22.71 -10.42 3.20
N LYS A 39 22.43 -10.72 1.92
CA LYS A 39 23.22 -10.19 0.79
C LYS A 39 22.99 -8.69 0.54
N GLY A 40 21.78 -8.19 0.82
CA GLY A 40 21.44 -6.77 0.68
C GLY A 40 22.00 -5.91 1.82
N GLN A 41 22.00 -6.42 3.05
CA GLN A 41 22.49 -5.72 4.24
C GLN A 41 24.01 -5.49 4.22
N ALA A 42 24.79 -6.45 3.72
CA ALA A 42 26.25 -6.35 3.66
C ALA A 42 26.77 -5.21 2.76
N LYS A 43 25.97 -4.72 1.81
CA LYS A 43 26.33 -3.59 0.94
C LYS A 43 25.96 -2.21 1.52
N LYS A 44 25.08 -2.13 2.53
CA LYS A 44 24.52 -0.87 3.06
C LYS A 44 25.24 -0.31 4.29
N ASN A 45 26.09 -1.08 4.96
CA ASN A 45 26.82 -0.62 6.15
C ASN A 45 27.97 0.38 5.87
N ALA A 46 28.17 0.80 4.61
CA ALA A 46 29.25 1.71 4.23
C ALA A 46 28.83 3.19 4.06
N SER A 47 27.54 3.53 4.16
CA SER A 47 27.06 4.92 4.00
C SER A 47 26.25 5.38 5.22
N ALA A 48 26.90 5.37 6.37
CA ALA A 48 26.45 6.17 7.50
C ALA A 48 26.73 7.65 7.17
N TYR A 49 25.68 8.46 7.03
CA TYR A 49 25.72 9.93 6.99
C TYR A 49 26.49 10.59 5.83
N GLY A 50 26.33 10.09 4.60
CA GLY A 50 26.89 10.72 3.41
C GLY A 50 25.83 11.01 2.36
N ASN A 51 25.85 12.24 1.84
CA ASN A 51 25.05 12.87 0.79
C ASN A 51 24.93 12.09 -0.55
N SER A 52 24.57 10.81 -0.54
CA SER A 52 24.10 10.09 -1.71
C SER A 52 22.59 10.21 -1.75
N SER A 53 22.04 10.75 -2.83
CA SER A 53 20.60 10.75 -3.11
C SER A 53 20.12 9.29 -3.27
N SER A 54 20.01 8.57 -2.17
CA SER A 54 19.36 7.26 -2.15
C SER A 54 17.93 7.52 -2.59
N THR A 55 17.54 6.91 -3.69
CA THR A 55 16.27 7.12 -4.37
C THR A 55 15.16 6.62 -3.45
N ALA A 56 14.60 7.53 -2.64
CA ALA A 56 13.46 7.24 -1.80
C ALA A 56 12.17 7.51 -2.58
N ALA A 57 11.18 6.65 -2.42
CA ALA A 57 9.80 6.91 -2.85
C ALA A 57 8.92 7.12 -1.61
N VAL A 58 8.29 8.28 -1.49
CA VAL A 58 7.42 8.62 -0.37
C VAL A 58 6.01 8.88 -0.90
N ILE A 59 5.04 8.10 -0.44
CA ILE A 59 3.64 8.14 -0.90
C ILE A 59 2.75 8.42 0.31
N GLY A 60 1.86 9.40 0.20
CA GLY A 60 0.97 9.79 1.30
C GLY A 60 -0.42 10.22 0.85
N ASN A 61 -1.45 9.88 1.63
CA ASN A 61 -2.83 10.34 1.45
C ASN A 61 -3.30 10.43 -0.04
N PRO A 62 -3.32 9.32 -0.81
CA PRO A 62 -3.81 9.34 -2.18
C PRO A 62 -5.27 9.81 -2.24
N LYS A 63 -5.61 10.61 -3.25
CA LYS A 63 -6.96 11.17 -3.39
C LYS A 63 -7.89 10.14 -3.99
N LEU A 64 -8.91 9.76 -3.23
CA LEU A 64 -9.93 8.80 -3.64
C LEU A 64 -11.26 9.49 -4.00
N PRO A 65 -12.04 8.93 -4.94
CA PRO A 65 -13.41 9.36 -5.17
C PRO A 65 -14.28 9.16 -3.93
N SER A 66 -15.21 10.07 -3.65
CA SER A 66 -16.11 9.98 -2.48
C SER A 66 -16.89 8.67 -2.45
N SER A 67 -17.33 8.17 -3.61
CA SER A 67 -18.04 6.89 -3.70
C SER A 67 -17.23 5.68 -3.23
N VAL A 68 -15.90 5.69 -3.43
CA VAL A 68 -15.00 4.66 -2.91
C VAL A 68 -14.80 4.85 -1.41
N MET A 69 -14.60 6.08 -0.96
CA MET A 69 -14.46 6.39 0.47
C MET A 69 -15.70 5.94 1.26
N ASP A 70 -16.90 6.24 0.76
CA ASP A 70 -18.17 5.88 1.40
C ASP A 70 -18.37 4.35 1.42
N ARG A 71 -18.13 3.67 0.30
CA ARG A 71 -18.30 2.20 0.19
C ARG A 71 -17.39 1.42 1.13
N TRP A 72 -16.17 1.90 1.34
CA TRP A 72 -15.15 1.24 2.17
C TRP A 72 -15.01 1.84 3.57
N LEU A 73 -15.87 2.82 3.90
CA LEU A 73 -15.86 3.56 5.16
C LEU A 73 -14.50 4.18 5.48
N TRP A 74 -13.78 4.61 4.44
CA TRP A 74 -12.51 5.31 4.57
C TRP A 74 -12.75 6.80 4.71
N GLY A 75 -12.06 7.42 5.68
CA GLY A 75 -11.99 8.86 5.82
C GLY A 75 -10.74 9.46 5.16
N PRO A 76 -10.70 10.79 4.99
CA PRO A 76 -9.46 11.48 4.63
C PRO A 76 -8.38 11.26 5.69
N MET A 77 -7.10 11.21 5.29
CA MET A 77 -5.96 11.06 6.21
C MET A 77 -5.01 12.25 6.13
N PRO A 78 -5.41 13.43 6.63
CA PRO A 78 -4.54 14.63 6.57
C PRO A 78 -3.20 14.40 7.29
N SER A 79 -3.18 13.68 8.41
CA SER A 79 -1.94 13.35 9.11
C SER A 79 -0.99 12.46 8.30
N ALA A 80 -1.52 11.61 7.40
CA ALA A 80 -0.69 10.81 6.50
C ALA A 80 -0.05 11.66 5.39
N GLU A 81 -0.74 12.74 4.98
CA GLU A 81 -0.17 13.72 4.06
C GLU A 81 0.95 14.52 4.72
N GLU A 82 0.73 14.98 5.96
CA GLU A 82 1.74 15.67 6.78
C GLU A 82 2.98 14.79 7.00
N GLU A 83 2.78 13.51 7.33
CA GLU A 83 3.87 12.54 7.47
C GLU A 83 4.67 12.38 6.18
N ALA A 84 3.98 12.21 5.04
CA ALA A 84 4.64 12.07 3.75
C ALA A 84 5.49 13.30 3.39
N PHE A 85 5.00 14.51 3.67
CA PHE A 85 5.81 15.71 3.48
C PHE A 85 7.05 15.72 4.39
N ALA A 86 6.89 15.48 5.69
CA ALA A 86 8.00 15.47 6.63
C ALA A 86 9.07 14.42 6.29
N VAL A 87 8.65 13.21 5.91
CA VAL A 87 9.56 12.14 5.50
C VAL A 87 10.25 12.45 4.18
N SER A 88 9.51 13.03 3.21
CA SER A 88 10.10 13.40 1.91
C SER A 88 11.15 14.50 2.02
N GLU A 89 10.94 15.48 2.92
CA GLU A 89 11.92 16.53 3.22
C GLU A 89 13.19 15.93 3.81
N LEU A 90 13.04 15.02 4.80
CA LEU A 90 14.17 14.33 5.42
C LEU A 90 14.99 13.51 4.42
N LEU A 91 14.32 12.88 3.45
CA LEU A 91 14.95 12.02 2.43
C LEU A 91 15.37 12.79 1.17
N GLY A 92 15.08 14.09 1.09
CA GLY A 92 15.42 14.94 -0.06
C GLY A 92 14.75 14.49 -1.36
N CYS A 93 13.52 13.96 -1.28
CA CYS A 93 12.75 13.48 -2.44
C CYS A 93 11.40 14.19 -2.54
N GLN A 94 10.72 14.04 -3.67
CA GLN A 94 9.36 14.55 -3.85
C GLN A 94 8.34 13.53 -3.33
N ALA A 95 7.42 13.97 -2.46
CA ALA A 95 6.29 13.16 -2.04
C ALA A 95 5.25 13.01 -3.16
N LEU A 96 4.72 11.80 -3.35
CA LEU A 96 3.56 11.52 -4.17
C LEU A 96 2.32 11.54 -3.28
N VAL A 97 1.53 12.62 -3.36
CA VAL A 97 0.32 12.80 -2.54
C VAL A 97 -0.91 13.15 -3.37
N GLY A 98 -2.10 12.96 -2.78
CA GLY A 98 -3.36 13.31 -3.41
C GLY A 98 -3.53 12.66 -4.78
N SER A 99 -3.88 13.44 -5.80
CA SER A 99 -4.09 12.94 -7.17
C SER A 99 -2.81 12.51 -7.89
N ALA A 100 -1.63 12.85 -7.38
CA ALA A 100 -0.36 12.46 -7.99
C ALA A 100 0.08 11.04 -7.59
N ALA A 101 -0.50 10.46 -6.53
CA ALA A 101 -0.20 9.13 -6.02
C ALA A 101 -0.97 8.03 -6.77
N THR A 102 -0.83 7.99 -8.11
CA THR A 102 -1.46 6.97 -8.95
C THR A 102 -0.60 5.70 -9.06
N LYS A 103 -1.19 4.61 -9.53
CA LYS A 103 -0.47 3.33 -9.70
C LYS A 103 0.78 3.48 -10.56
N GLU A 104 0.71 4.23 -11.65
CA GLU A 104 1.77 4.41 -12.64
C GLU A 104 2.92 5.22 -12.07
N THR A 105 2.61 6.35 -11.41
CA THR A 105 3.64 7.19 -10.80
C THR A 105 4.33 6.46 -9.65
N VAL A 106 3.56 5.74 -8.84
CA VAL A 106 4.09 4.93 -7.74
C VAL A 106 4.94 3.78 -8.28
N MET A 107 4.47 3.00 -9.24
CA MET A 107 5.25 1.90 -9.83
C MET A 107 6.54 2.39 -10.50
N SER A 108 6.50 3.53 -11.17
CA SER A 108 7.69 4.16 -11.76
C SER A 108 8.71 4.56 -10.68
N ALA A 109 8.25 5.16 -9.59
CA ALA A 109 9.10 5.52 -8.46
C ALA A 109 9.71 4.26 -7.79
N LEU A 110 8.90 3.21 -7.58
CA LEU A 110 9.34 1.96 -6.98
C LEU A 110 10.43 1.25 -7.78
N ALA A 111 10.38 1.32 -9.12
CA ALA A 111 11.38 0.68 -9.99
C ALA A 111 12.81 1.20 -9.76
N GLN A 112 12.92 2.44 -9.27
CA GLN A 112 14.21 3.07 -8.98
C GLN A 112 14.49 3.18 -7.48
N ALA A 113 13.52 2.88 -6.61
CA ALA A 113 13.62 3.18 -5.19
C ALA A 113 14.45 2.15 -4.42
N GLU A 114 15.35 2.63 -3.56
CA GLU A 114 16.08 1.82 -2.60
C GLU A 114 15.41 1.79 -1.21
N CYS A 115 14.53 2.75 -0.97
CA CYS A 115 13.76 2.95 0.24
C CYS A 115 12.36 3.44 -0.13
N VAL A 116 11.34 2.91 0.53
CA VAL A 116 9.95 3.25 0.23
C VAL A 116 9.20 3.50 1.53
N HIS A 117 8.45 4.59 1.56
CA HIS A 117 7.55 4.94 2.65
C HIS A 117 6.12 5.11 2.11
N PHE A 118 5.17 4.44 2.75
CA PHE A 118 3.75 4.54 2.44
C PHE A 118 2.96 4.98 3.68
N ALA A 119 2.26 6.09 3.56
CA ALA A 119 1.26 6.58 4.50
C ALA A 119 -0.10 6.62 3.78
N THR A 120 -0.72 5.45 3.58
CA THR A 120 -2.00 5.30 2.86
C THR A 120 -2.89 4.24 3.49
N HIS A 121 -4.14 4.17 3.04
CA HIS A 121 -5.09 3.12 3.39
C HIS A 121 -4.62 1.78 2.80
N ILE A 122 -4.94 0.70 3.50
CA ILE A 122 -4.65 -0.66 3.05
C ILE A 122 -5.92 -1.50 3.05
N SER A 123 -6.04 -2.38 2.07
CA SER A 123 -7.07 -3.41 2.04
C SER A 123 -6.48 -4.73 2.50
N TRP A 124 -6.67 -5.07 3.76
CA TRP A 124 -6.24 -6.35 4.34
C TRP A 124 -6.84 -7.57 3.63
N LYS A 125 -8.11 -7.48 3.20
CA LYS A 125 -8.79 -8.56 2.46
C LYS A 125 -8.15 -8.83 1.09
N LEU A 126 -7.62 -7.79 0.45
CA LEU A 126 -7.00 -7.88 -0.88
C LEU A 126 -5.47 -7.87 -0.82
N ALA A 127 -4.89 -7.74 0.38
CA ALA A 127 -3.46 -7.56 0.61
C ALA A 127 -2.84 -6.47 -0.27
N ALA A 128 -3.50 -5.31 -0.36
CA ALA A 128 -3.15 -4.27 -1.32
C ALA A 128 -3.11 -2.87 -0.71
N LEU A 129 -2.26 -2.01 -1.29
CA LEU A 129 -2.19 -0.58 -0.97
C LEU A 129 -3.21 0.19 -1.81
N VAL A 130 -3.88 1.17 -1.21
CA VAL A 130 -4.89 1.98 -1.88
C VAL A 130 -4.24 3.24 -2.46
N LEU A 131 -4.42 3.49 -3.76
CA LEU A 131 -3.83 4.59 -4.52
C LEU A 131 -4.90 5.42 -5.25
N ALA A 132 -4.50 6.59 -5.73
CA ALA A 132 -5.38 7.45 -6.53
C ALA A 132 -5.68 6.80 -7.90
N PRO A 133 -6.89 6.97 -8.44
CA PRO A 133 -7.21 6.50 -9.78
C PRO A 133 -6.43 7.32 -10.81
N ASN A 134 -6.24 6.73 -11.99
CA ASN A 134 -5.76 7.50 -13.13
C ASN A 134 -6.83 8.44 -13.66
N ALA A 135 -6.40 9.62 -14.09
CA ALA A 135 -7.29 10.59 -14.71
C ALA A 135 -7.99 10.07 -15.98
N GLU A 136 -7.50 8.98 -16.59
CA GLU A 136 -8.04 8.41 -17.83
C GLU A 136 -9.23 7.44 -17.62
N SER A 137 -9.55 7.02 -16.39
CA SER A 137 -10.66 6.08 -16.15
C SER A 137 -11.97 6.72 -15.70
N VAL A 138 -12.14 8.04 -15.83
CA VAL A 138 -13.47 8.65 -15.69
C VAL A 138 -14.26 8.33 -16.96
N PRO A 139 -15.31 7.47 -16.92
CA PRO A 139 -16.13 7.24 -18.08
C PRO A 139 -16.99 8.50 -18.29
N SER A 140 -16.48 9.43 -19.09
CA SER A 140 -17.32 10.41 -19.75
C SER A 140 -18.25 9.61 -20.66
N GLY A 141 -19.53 9.53 -20.30
CA GLY A 141 -20.51 8.61 -20.86
C GLY A 141 -20.35 8.31 -22.34
N ARG A 142 -19.89 7.09 -22.65
CA ARG A 142 -19.98 6.51 -24.01
C ARG A 142 -20.39 5.05 -23.90
N LYS A 143 -21.60 4.77 -24.39
CA LYS A 143 -22.04 3.43 -24.79
C LYS A 143 -20.99 2.84 -25.73
N GLY A 144 -20.34 1.75 -25.30
CA GLY A 144 -19.38 1.02 -26.12
C GLY A 144 -19.28 -0.42 -25.65
N SER A 145 -20.08 -1.29 -26.26
CA SER A 145 -20.01 -2.74 -26.12
C SER A 145 -18.70 -3.27 -26.70
N PHE A 146 -17.78 -3.79 -25.88
CA PHE A 146 -16.81 -4.80 -26.31
C PHE A 146 -16.44 -5.71 -25.14
N GLY A 147 -16.72 -7.01 -25.31
CA GLY A 147 -16.36 -8.04 -24.36
C GLY A 147 -14.89 -8.45 -24.49
N ASN A 148 -14.33 -8.92 -23.37
CA ASN A 148 -13.55 -10.15 -23.37
C ASN A 148 -13.59 -10.78 -21.98
N SER A 149 -14.01 -12.04 -21.99
CA SER A 149 -14.31 -12.89 -20.85
C SER A 149 -13.03 -13.49 -20.27
N TYR A 150 -12.79 -13.30 -18.98
CA TYR A 150 -12.04 -14.25 -18.17
C TYR A 150 -13.06 -14.88 -17.21
N MET A 151 -13.39 -16.15 -17.43
CA MET A 151 -14.36 -16.90 -16.62
C MET A 151 -13.84 -17.07 -15.19
N ILE A 152 -14.60 -16.54 -14.24
CA ILE A 152 -14.46 -16.87 -12.81
C ILE A 152 -15.02 -18.29 -12.61
N PRO A 153 -14.33 -19.21 -11.90
CA PRO A 153 -14.85 -20.53 -11.59
C PRO A 153 -16.19 -20.47 -10.85
N GLU A 154 -17.11 -21.36 -11.22
CA GLU A 154 -18.51 -21.44 -10.76
C GLU A 154 -18.66 -21.51 -9.23
N SER A 155 -17.59 -21.85 -8.51
CA SER A 155 -17.53 -21.88 -7.04
C SER A 155 -17.42 -20.49 -6.36
N LEU A 156 -17.30 -19.40 -7.11
CA LEU A 156 -17.27 -18.02 -6.59
C LEU A 156 -18.51 -17.20 -6.96
N HIS A 157 -19.54 -17.83 -7.55
CA HIS A 157 -20.80 -17.15 -7.85
C HIS A 157 -21.59 -16.96 -6.54
N MET A 158 -21.63 -15.73 -6.02
CA MET A 158 -22.61 -15.39 -4.99
C MET A 158 -23.99 -15.31 -5.64
N GLN A 159 -24.97 -15.87 -4.94
CA GLN A 159 -26.38 -15.81 -5.28
C GLN A 159 -26.83 -14.34 -5.12
N ASP A 160 -27.14 -13.68 -6.24
CA ASP A 160 -27.72 -12.34 -6.25
C ASP A 160 -29.13 -12.42 -5.68
N ASP A 161 -29.28 -12.01 -4.41
CA ASP A 161 -30.59 -11.76 -3.84
C ASP A 161 -31.10 -10.42 -4.39
N ALA A 162 -31.92 -10.53 -5.43
CA ALA A 162 -32.46 -9.43 -6.18
C ALA A 162 -33.55 -8.70 -5.37
N SER A 163 -33.14 -7.73 -4.54
CA SER A 163 -34.02 -6.62 -4.16
C SER A 163 -33.24 -5.43 -3.59
N ASP A 164 -32.65 -4.61 -4.47
CA ASP A 164 -32.97 -3.17 -4.45
C ASP A 164 -32.48 -2.51 -5.74
N VAL A 165 -33.44 -1.97 -6.49
CA VAL A 165 -33.20 -1.23 -7.73
C VAL A 165 -32.83 0.21 -7.35
N GLY A 166 -31.54 0.50 -7.22
CA GLY A 166 -31.11 1.85 -6.85
C GLY A 166 -29.61 2.09 -6.93
N SER A 167 -29.20 2.83 -7.97
CA SER A 167 -27.87 3.44 -8.14
C SER A 167 -26.72 2.48 -8.46
N ILE A 168 -26.63 2.10 -9.74
CA ILE A 168 -25.40 1.54 -10.32
C ILE A 168 -24.40 2.70 -10.35
N SER A 169 -23.64 2.85 -9.28
CA SER A 169 -22.58 3.86 -9.19
C SER A 169 -21.50 3.52 -10.22
N ASP A 170 -21.21 4.47 -11.12
CA ASP A 170 -20.06 4.50 -12.05
C ASP A 170 -18.72 4.56 -11.28
N CYS A 171 -18.48 3.59 -10.40
CA CYS A 171 -17.20 3.41 -9.74
C CYS A 171 -16.33 2.48 -10.58
N PRO A 172 -15.08 2.86 -10.90
CA PRO A 172 -14.15 1.93 -11.49
C PRO A 172 -13.99 0.69 -10.59
N PRO A 173 -13.70 -0.49 -11.16
CA PRO A 173 -13.45 -1.69 -10.38
C PRO A 173 -12.31 -1.47 -9.39
N LEU A 174 -12.42 -2.05 -8.20
CA LEU A 174 -11.46 -1.86 -7.10
C LEU A 174 -10.02 -2.12 -7.50
N GLN A 175 -9.80 -3.05 -8.42
CA GLN A 175 -8.49 -3.40 -8.95
C GLN A 175 -7.72 -2.22 -9.53
N GLU A 176 -8.40 -1.15 -9.97
CA GLU A 176 -7.76 0.08 -10.47
C GLU A 176 -7.09 0.91 -9.37
N PHE A 177 -7.51 0.74 -8.11
CA PHE A 177 -7.00 1.50 -6.96
C PHE A 177 -5.96 0.73 -6.15
N LEU A 178 -5.64 -0.50 -6.56
CA LEU A 178 -4.80 -1.41 -5.80
C LEU A 178 -3.43 -1.53 -6.44
N LEU A 179 -2.41 -1.35 -5.60
CA LEU A 179 -1.06 -1.80 -5.89
C LEU A 179 -0.90 -3.27 -5.50
#